data_AF-A0AAV0Y1Z9-F1
#
_entry.id   AF-A0AAV0Y1Z9-F1
#
_cell.length_a   1.000
_cell.length_b   1.000
_cell.length_c   1.000
_cell.angle_alpha   90.00
_cell.angle_beta   90.00
_cell.angle_gamma   90.00
#
_symmetry.space_group_name_H-M   'P 1'
#
loop_
_entity.id
_entity.type
_entity.pdbx_description
1 polymer ?
#
loop_
_entity_poly.entity_id
_entity_poly.type
_entity_poly.pdbx_seq_one_letter_code
_entity_poly.pdbx_strand_id
1 'polypeptide(L)'
;MDFEFFTVSKNETILVSGAISNSLEKYQPKKLEGSPLILTKDDKLRRFRRCDLKKTVQNIKRVFRGKKARVIEPLLEQLYISISRQGESTLSTVYLQRYLHINDNEPLIVFWNGTSDITIIKRLRLTGILAYLNISAISVRNNDEFVLELSNLETKEVLYSGYLGKLNKNGRMLGLSEAHELACDINHNITHCHDPVADVILTKCLFNYIVTKIKPIKLYKLAKKYKRNFKGKINNNY
;
A
#
# COMPACT_ATOMS: atom_id res chain seq x y z
N MET A 1 -2.06 0.97 -4.03
CA MET A 1 -2.30 1.77 -2.81
C MET A 1 -1.07 1.61 -1.93
N ASP A 2 -0.74 2.61 -1.14
CA ASP A 2 0.42 2.59 -0.25
C ASP A 2 0.13 3.45 1.01
N PHE A 3 0.68 3.06 2.16
CA PHE A 3 0.49 3.77 3.43
C PHE A 3 1.80 4.06 4.14
N GLU A 4 1.85 5.25 4.74
CA GLU A 4 2.92 5.67 5.65
C GLU A 4 2.45 5.60 7.09
N PHE A 5 3.12 4.75 7.88
CA PHE A 5 2.74 4.45 9.25
C PHE A 5 3.93 4.03 10.09
N PHE A 6 3.76 4.10 11.41
CA PHE A 6 4.76 3.58 12.33
C PHE A 6 4.13 2.95 13.56
N THR A 7 4.84 1.98 14.14
CA THR A 7 4.38 1.24 15.31
C THR A 7 4.99 1.84 16.57
N VAL A 8 4.16 2.43 17.43
CA VAL A 8 4.60 3.14 18.65
C VAL A 8 4.71 2.20 19.84
N SER A 9 3.91 1.15 19.85
CA SER A 9 3.97 0.06 20.82
C SER A 9 3.54 -1.24 20.14
N LYS A 10 3.71 -2.38 20.82
CA LYS A 10 3.20 -3.67 20.32
C LYS A 10 1.71 -3.62 19.95
N ASN A 11 0.95 -2.64 20.44
CA ASN A 11 -0.51 -2.61 20.32
C ASN A 11 -1.04 -1.38 19.57
N GLU A 12 -0.20 -0.43 19.16
CA GLU A 12 -0.62 0.81 18.51
C GLU A 12 0.22 1.11 17.26
N THR A 13 -0.46 1.19 16.13
CA THR A 13 0.09 1.68 14.86
C THR A 13 -0.51 3.04 14.57
N ILE A 14 0.33 4.02 14.25
CA ILE A 14 -0.10 5.35 13.83
C ILE A 14 0.03 5.44 12.31
N LEU A 15 -1.10 5.61 11.64
CA LEU A 15 -1.21 5.88 10.22
C LEU A 15 -1.15 7.39 10.00
N VAL A 16 -0.15 7.84 9.26
CA VAL A 16 0.20 9.26 9.10
C VAL A 16 -0.27 9.80 7.77
N SER A 17 -0.06 9.03 6.70
CA SER A 17 -0.48 9.38 5.36
C SER A 17 -0.57 8.13 4.49
N GLY A 18 -0.86 8.31 3.21
CA GLY A 18 -0.79 7.26 2.21
C GLY A 18 -1.11 7.82 0.84
N ALA A 19 -1.29 6.95 -0.14
CA ALA A 19 -1.77 7.33 -1.44
C ALA A 19 -2.63 6.23 -2.06
N ILE A 20 -3.53 6.65 -2.93
CA ILE A 20 -4.40 5.76 -3.68
C ILE A 20 -4.54 6.28 -5.12
N SER A 21 -4.64 5.35 -6.07
CA SER A 21 -4.95 5.66 -7.46
C SER A 21 -5.82 4.55 -8.03
N ASN A 22 -6.76 4.94 -8.88
CA ASN A 22 -7.47 4.00 -9.74
C ASN A 22 -6.55 3.62 -10.92
N SER A 23 -6.66 2.38 -11.43
CA SER A 23 -5.83 1.91 -12.54
C SER A 23 -6.08 2.67 -13.85
N LEU A 24 -7.27 3.26 -14.05
CA LEU A 24 -7.57 4.05 -15.25
C LEU A 24 -6.68 5.30 -15.31
N GLU A 25 -6.16 5.62 -16.50
CA GLU A 25 -5.19 6.71 -16.70
C GLU A 25 -5.73 8.09 -16.33
N LYS A 26 -7.04 8.31 -16.54
CA LYS A 26 -7.71 9.57 -16.18
C LYS A 26 -7.64 9.92 -14.68
N TYR A 27 -7.36 8.95 -13.82
CA TYR A 27 -7.23 9.20 -12.38
C TYR A 27 -5.76 9.37 -11.99
N GLN A 28 -5.42 10.61 -11.66
CA GLN A 28 -4.17 10.92 -11.00
C GLN A 28 -4.15 10.32 -9.58
N PRO A 29 -2.98 9.89 -9.09
CA PRO A 29 -2.80 9.52 -7.69
C PRO A 29 -3.31 10.62 -6.75
N LYS A 30 -3.97 10.19 -5.67
CA LYS A 30 -4.46 11.06 -4.60
C LYS A 30 -3.71 10.74 -3.33
N LYS A 31 -3.09 11.77 -2.76
CA LYS A 31 -2.47 11.69 -1.43
C LYS A 31 -3.56 11.68 -0.36
N LEU A 32 -3.37 10.80 0.61
CA LEU A 32 -4.23 10.61 1.77
C LEU A 32 -3.60 11.34 2.95
N GLU A 33 -4.19 12.46 3.34
CA GLU A 33 -3.61 13.37 4.31
C GLU A 33 -4.69 13.87 5.28
N GLY A 34 -4.25 14.31 6.45
CA GLY A 34 -5.10 14.82 7.51
C GLY A 34 -4.58 14.41 8.88
N SER A 35 -5.45 14.51 9.89
CA SER A 35 -5.09 14.10 11.25
C SER A 35 -4.75 12.60 11.28
N PRO A 36 -3.61 12.19 11.86
CA PRO A 36 -3.22 10.79 11.90
C PRO A 36 -4.29 9.91 12.56
N LEU A 37 -4.32 8.64 12.16
CA LEU A 37 -5.22 7.65 12.71
C LEU A 37 -4.43 6.67 13.59
N ILE A 38 -4.95 6.38 14.77
CA ILE A 38 -4.39 5.40 15.68
C ILE A 38 -5.19 4.12 15.51
N LEU A 39 -4.49 3.06 15.11
CA LEU A 39 -4.99 1.72 14.88
C LEU A 39 -4.51 0.84 16.04
N THR A 40 -5.41 0.49 16.96
CA THR A 40 -5.07 -0.41 18.06
C THR A 40 -5.23 -1.88 17.64
N LYS A 41 -4.62 -2.80 18.42
CA LYS A 41 -4.81 -4.24 18.24
C LYS A 41 -6.24 -4.73 18.51
N ASP A 42 -6.98 -4.05 19.38
CA ASP A 42 -8.40 -4.35 19.64
C ASP A 42 -9.32 -3.76 18.56
N ASP A 43 -8.76 -3.53 17.37
CA ASP A 43 -9.38 -2.90 16.21
C ASP A 43 -10.06 -1.56 16.51
N LYS A 44 -9.67 -0.84 17.58
CA LYS A 44 -10.18 0.50 17.85
C LYS A 44 -9.48 1.47 16.91
N LEU A 45 -10.29 2.17 16.14
CA LEU A 45 -9.86 3.28 15.30
C LEU A 45 -10.18 4.59 16.01
N ARG A 46 -9.17 5.42 16.23
CA ARG A 46 -9.37 6.79 16.75
C ARG A 46 -8.48 7.80 16.05
N ARG A 47 -8.92 9.06 16.03
CA ARG A 47 -8.07 10.16 15.59
C ARG A 47 -6.96 10.41 16.60
N PHE A 48 -5.78 10.74 16.10
CA PHE A 48 -4.66 11.22 16.89
C PHE A 48 -5.03 12.56 17.52
N ARG A 49 -4.78 12.71 18.82
CA ARG A 49 -5.06 13.95 19.55
C ARG A 49 -3.77 14.73 19.75
N ARG A 50 -3.83 16.06 19.59
CA ARG A 50 -2.67 16.93 19.80
C ARG A 50 -2.02 16.77 21.18
N CYS A 51 -2.82 16.50 22.22
CA CYS A 51 -2.30 16.21 23.56
C CYS A 51 -1.40 14.97 23.64
N ASP A 52 -1.57 14.01 22.71
CA ASP A 52 -0.79 12.77 22.67
C ASP A 52 0.59 12.96 21.97
N LEU A 53 0.85 14.13 21.37
CA LEU A 53 2.04 14.42 20.56
C LEU A 53 3.34 14.25 21.33
N LYS A 54 3.49 14.91 22.49
CA LYS A 54 4.73 14.87 23.28
C LYS A 54 5.10 13.44 23.68
N LYS A 55 4.11 12.66 24.13
CA LYS A 55 4.29 11.24 24.50
C LYS A 55 4.67 10.38 23.30
N THR A 56 4.00 10.60 22.16
CA THR A 56 4.29 9.88 20.91
C THR A 56 5.70 10.15 20.40
N VAL A 57 6.13 11.41 20.37
CA VAL A 57 7.50 11.79 19.97
C VAL A 57 8.55 11.14 20.87
N GLN A 58 8.32 11.12 22.19
CA GLN A 58 9.22 10.43 23.12
C GLN A 58 9.27 8.92 22.86
N ASN A 59 8.13 8.29 22.56
CA ASN A 59 8.08 6.86 22.23
C ASN A 59 8.79 6.56 20.91
N ILE A 60 8.59 7.36 19.86
CA ILE A 60 9.31 7.24 18.58
C ILE A 60 10.81 7.31 18.84
N LYS A 61 11.29 8.36 19.53
CA LYS A 61 12.71 8.50 19.89
C LYS A 61 13.24 7.30 20.68
N ARG A 62 12.41 6.67 21.53
CA ARG A 62 12.77 5.46 22.27
C ARG A 62 12.85 4.22 21.38
N VAL A 63 11.85 3.99 20.53
CA VAL A 63 11.78 2.83 19.61
C VAL A 63 12.91 2.86 18.60
N PHE A 64 13.23 4.05 18.09
CA PHE A 64 14.31 4.26 17.13
C PHE A 64 15.63 4.66 17.80
N ARG A 65 15.80 4.43 19.12
CA ARG A 65 17.04 4.74 19.82
C ARG A 65 18.22 4.02 19.15
N GLY A 66 19.27 4.77 18.81
CA GLY A 66 20.45 4.27 18.11
C GLY A 66 20.31 4.17 16.59
N LYS A 67 19.16 4.55 16.00
CA LYS A 67 19.04 4.74 14.55
C LYS A 67 19.54 6.13 14.16
N LYS A 68 20.06 6.25 12.93
CA LYS A 68 20.59 7.50 12.37
C LYS A 68 19.48 8.56 12.30
N ALA A 69 19.84 9.83 12.55
CA ALA A 69 18.92 10.98 12.50
C ALA A 69 18.10 11.03 11.20
N ARG A 70 18.75 10.72 10.06
CA ARG A 70 18.12 10.60 8.73
C ARG A 70 16.90 9.66 8.63
N VAL A 71 16.68 8.78 9.61
CA VAL A 71 15.50 7.89 9.67
C VAL A 71 14.41 8.47 10.57
N ILE A 72 14.80 9.15 11.65
CA ILE A 72 13.87 9.65 12.67
C ILE A 72 13.28 10.99 12.25
N GLU A 73 14.10 11.88 11.68
CA GLU A 73 13.69 13.24 11.33
C GLU A 73 12.57 13.27 10.29
N PRO A 74 12.63 12.54 9.15
CA PRO A 74 11.54 12.55 8.18
C PRO A 74 10.22 12.03 8.76
N LEU A 75 10.30 11.01 9.64
CA LEU A 75 9.12 10.42 10.27
C LEU A 75 8.46 11.37 11.28
N LEU A 76 9.27 12.10 12.06
CA LEU A 76 8.75 13.14 12.95
C LEU A 76 8.20 14.33 12.17
N GLU A 77 8.85 14.74 11.09
CA GLU A 77 8.39 15.81 10.21
C GLU A 77 7.01 15.48 9.63
N GLN A 78 6.82 14.28 9.06
CA GLN A 78 5.52 13.84 8.57
C GLN A 78 4.44 13.83 9.67
N LEU A 79 4.79 13.42 10.89
CA LEU A 79 3.87 13.49 12.03
C LEU A 79 3.49 14.94 12.39
N TYR A 80 4.44 15.87 12.41
CA TYR A 80 4.14 17.28 12.70
C TYR A 80 3.30 17.93 11.59
N ILE A 81 3.61 17.65 10.33
CA ILE A 81 2.85 18.16 9.17
C ILE A 81 1.40 17.67 9.23
N SER A 82 1.20 16.37 9.43
CA SER A 82 -0.15 15.76 9.49
C SER A 82 -1.01 16.32 10.63
N ILE A 83 -0.43 16.62 11.80
CA ILE A 83 -1.14 17.22 12.95
C ILE A 83 -1.44 18.71 12.76
N SER A 84 -0.55 19.43 12.07
CA SER A 84 -0.68 20.86 11.83
C SER A 84 -1.65 21.16 10.68
N ARG A 85 -1.93 20.17 9.83
CA ARG A 85 -2.83 20.31 8.68
C ARG A 85 -4.24 20.67 9.12
N GLN A 86 -4.77 21.73 8.52
CA GLN A 86 -6.16 22.16 8.66
C GLN A 86 -6.91 21.82 7.37
N GLY A 87 -8.23 21.57 7.48
CA GLY A 87 -9.10 21.26 6.33
C GLY A 87 -9.64 19.83 6.32
N GLU A 88 -10.28 19.47 5.20
CA GLU A 88 -10.86 18.14 5.01
C GLU A 88 -9.79 17.04 4.99
N SER A 89 -10.06 15.96 5.71
CA SER A 89 -9.16 14.82 5.85
C SER A 89 -9.47 13.74 4.82
N THR A 90 -8.64 13.61 3.79
CA THR A 90 -8.69 12.47 2.85
C THR A 90 -8.17 11.20 3.52
N LEU A 91 -7.36 11.32 4.58
CA LEU A 91 -7.04 10.23 5.49
C LEU A 91 -8.21 9.97 6.45
N SER A 92 -9.28 9.38 5.94
CA SER A 92 -10.42 8.95 6.76
C SER A 92 -11.09 7.72 6.16
N THR A 93 -11.71 6.89 7.01
CA THR A 93 -12.45 5.71 6.53
C THR A 93 -13.60 6.09 5.62
N VAL A 94 -14.28 7.21 5.91
CA VAL A 94 -15.38 7.73 5.08
C VAL A 94 -14.89 8.10 3.68
N TYR A 95 -13.80 8.87 3.58
CA TYR A 95 -13.23 9.24 2.28
C TYR A 95 -12.76 8.00 1.52
N LEU A 96 -12.02 7.10 2.18
CA LEU A 96 -11.50 5.88 1.57
C LEU A 96 -12.61 4.97 1.07
N GLN A 97 -13.66 4.75 1.87
CA GLN A 97 -14.81 3.93 1.46
C GLN A 97 -15.49 4.55 0.23
N ARG A 98 -15.72 5.87 0.20
CA ARG A 98 -16.30 6.55 -0.96
C ARG A 98 -15.41 6.40 -2.20
N TYR A 99 -14.11 6.62 -2.07
CA TYR A 99 -13.17 6.52 -3.19
C TYR A 99 -13.13 5.11 -3.78
N LEU A 100 -13.08 4.09 -2.91
CA LEU A 100 -13.00 2.68 -3.30
C LEU A 100 -14.25 2.19 -4.04
N HIS A 101 -15.40 2.78 -3.76
CA HIS A 101 -16.69 2.41 -4.33
C HIS A 101 -17.23 3.45 -5.32
N ILE A 102 -16.36 4.26 -5.93
CA ILE A 102 -16.77 5.17 -7.01
C ILE A 102 -17.47 4.36 -8.10
N ASN A 103 -18.66 4.83 -8.51
CA ASN A 103 -19.54 4.20 -9.48
C ASN A 103 -20.00 2.78 -9.08
N ASP A 104 -20.24 2.54 -7.79
CA ASP A 104 -20.74 1.28 -7.23
C ASP A 104 -19.88 0.05 -7.57
N ASN A 105 -18.59 0.29 -7.81
CA ASN A 105 -17.65 -0.78 -8.10
C ASN A 105 -17.27 -1.55 -6.83
N GLU A 106 -16.97 -2.83 -7.01
CA GLU A 106 -16.37 -3.67 -5.98
C GLU A 106 -14.85 -3.72 -6.25
N PRO A 107 -14.00 -3.09 -5.41
CA PRO A 107 -12.59 -2.87 -5.74
C PRO A 107 -11.74 -4.14 -5.58
N LEU A 108 -10.74 -4.25 -6.44
CA LEU A 108 -9.53 -5.04 -6.22
C LEU A 108 -8.42 -4.06 -5.83
N ILE A 109 -7.77 -4.27 -4.68
CA ILE A 109 -6.70 -3.37 -4.23
C ILE A 109 -5.35 -4.02 -4.51
N VAL A 110 -4.46 -3.28 -5.18
CA VAL A 110 -3.11 -3.74 -5.52
C VAL A 110 -2.09 -2.98 -4.68
N PHE A 111 -1.13 -3.72 -4.11
CA PHE A 111 0.00 -3.20 -3.35
C PHE A 111 1.34 -3.67 -3.93
N TRP A 112 2.40 -2.95 -3.62
CA TRP A 112 3.77 -3.44 -3.72
C TRP A 112 4.21 -3.97 -2.35
N ASN A 113 4.53 -5.26 -2.25
CA ASN A 113 4.93 -5.90 -0.98
C ASN A 113 3.98 -5.58 0.21
N GLY A 114 2.66 -5.53 -0.03
CA GLY A 114 1.67 -4.90 0.86
C GLY A 114 1.19 -5.71 2.06
N THR A 115 2.04 -6.55 2.65
CA THR A 115 1.64 -7.36 3.82
C THR A 115 1.29 -6.50 5.04
N SER A 116 1.98 -5.37 5.21
CA SER A 116 1.66 -4.42 6.27
C SER A 116 0.43 -3.59 5.91
N ASP A 117 0.29 -3.19 4.65
CA ASP A 117 -0.82 -2.39 4.14
C ASP A 117 -2.17 -3.09 4.26
N ILE A 118 -2.24 -4.40 3.95
CA ILE A 118 -3.49 -5.16 4.15
C ILE A 118 -3.89 -5.19 5.63
N THR A 119 -2.92 -5.21 6.56
CA THR A 119 -3.20 -5.13 7.99
C THR A 119 -3.83 -3.79 8.35
N ILE A 120 -3.35 -2.70 7.74
CA ILE A 120 -3.91 -1.35 7.92
C ILE A 120 -5.32 -1.27 7.34
N ILE A 121 -5.55 -1.76 6.13
CA ILE A 121 -6.89 -1.78 5.51
C ILE A 121 -7.90 -2.52 6.40
N LYS A 122 -7.52 -3.69 6.91
CA LYS A 122 -8.38 -4.49 7.80
C LYS A 122 -8.73 -3.71 9.07
N ARG A 123 -7.75 -3.03 9.68
CA ARG A 123 -7.98 -2.17 10.86
C ARG A 123 -8.76 -0.90 10.58
N LEU A 124 -8.73 -0.39 9.35
CA LEU A 124 -9.58 0.70 8.89
C LEU A 124 -11.04 0.27 8.68
N ARG A 125 -11.33 -1.04 8.75
CA ARG A 125 -12.67 -1.63 8.62
C ARG A 125 -13.37 -1.23 7.31
N LEU A 126 -12.59 -1.13 6.24
CA LEU A 126 -13.14 -0.90 4.89
C LEU A 126 -13.85 -2.18 4.43
N THR A 127 -15.04 -2.03 3.85
CA THR A 127 -15.91 -3.15 3.47
C THR A 127 -16.08 -3.23 1.96
N GLY A 128 -16.61 -4.35 1.45
CA GLY A 128 -16.95 -4.49 0.02
C GLY A 128 -15.76 -4.71 -0.92
N ILE A 129 -14.59 -5.03 -0.40
CA ILE A 129 -13.38 -5.28 -1.20
C ILE A 129 -13.37 -6.74 -1.69
N LEU A 130 -13.18 -6.94 -3.00
CA LEU A 130 -13.22 -8.28 -3.61
C LEU A 130 -11.99 -9.12 -3.29
N ALA A 131 -10.81 -8.52 -3.41
CA ALA A 131 -9.54 -9.16 -3.11
C ALA A 131 -8.42 -8.13 -2.96
N TYR A 132 -7.34 -8.59 -2.34
CA TYR A 132 -6.09 -7.86 -2.17
C TYR A 132 -5.00 -8.55 -2.99
N LEU A 133 -4.39 -7.81 -3.90
CA LEU A 133 -3.33 -8.31 -4.77
C LEU A 133 -1.98 -7.70 -4.35
N ASN A 134 -0.93 -8.50 -4.47
CA ASN A 134 0.44 -8.11 -4.21
C ASN A 134 1.25 -8.20 -5.49
N ILE A 135 2.02 -7.15 -5.77
CA ILE A 135 3.15 -7.20 -6.68
C ILE A 135 4.42 -7.36 -5.85
N SER A 136 5.26 -8.29 -6.26
CA SER A 136 6.60 -8.50 -5.69
C SER A 136 7.58 -8.87 -6.79
N ALA A 137 8.85 -8.50 -6.64
CA ALA A 137 9.91 -8.94 -7.53
C ALA A 137 10.94 -9.77 -6.74
N ILE A 138 11.08 -11.04 -7.10
CA ILE A 138 11.88 -12.01 -6.36
C ILE A 138 12.84 -12.78 -7.27
N SER A 139 14.01 -13.14 -6.74
CA SER A 139 14.90 -14.11 -7.39
C SER A 139 14.64 -15.50 -6.83
N VAL A 140 14.03 -16.36 -7.64
CA VAL A 140 13.67 -17.73 -7.25
C VAL A 140 14.92 -18.60 -7.07
N ARG A 141 15.95 -18.40 -7.91
CA ARG A 141 17.17 -19.21 -7.94
C ARG A 141 18.37 -18.55 -7.27
N ASN A 142 18.21 -17.33 -6.75
CA ASN A 142 19.28 -16.55 -6.13
C ASN A 142 20.50 -16.38 -7.07
N ASN A 143 20.22 -16.13 -8.34
CA ASN A 143 21.18 -16.04 -9.46
C ASN A 143 21.12 -14.66 -10.13
N ASP A 144 20.71 -13.63 -9.38
CA ASP A 144 20.49 -12.25 -9.84
C ASP A 144 19.40 -12.08 -10.91
N GLU A 145 18.73 -13.15 -11.31
CA GLU A 145 17.55 -13.08 -12.18
C GLU A 145 16.30 -12.93 -11.33
N PHE A 146 15.49 -11.94 -11.65
CA PHE A 146 14.28 -11.60 -10.92
C PHE A 146 13.06 -11.86 -11.79
N VAL A 147 12.01 -12.35 -11.14
CA VAL A 147 10.66 -12.47 -11.70
C VAL A 147 9.74 -11.47 -11.00
N LEU A 148 8.85 -10.87 -11.77
CA LEU A 148 7.77 -10.05 -11.27
C LEU A 148 6.53 -10.92 -11.08
N GLU A 149 6.01 -10.96 -9.87
CA GLU A 149 4.86 -11.78 -9.50
C GLU A 149 3.67 -10.92 -9.10
N LEU A 150 2.48 -11.29 -9.59
CA LEU A 150 1.20 -10.81 -9.09
C LEU A 150 0.53 -11.96 -8.36
N SER A 151 0.24 -11.80 -7.08
CA SER A 151 -0.39 -12.82 -6.25
C SER A 151 -1.56 -12.27 -5.44
N ASN A 152 -2.44 -13.15 -4.97
CA ASN A 152 -3.45 -12.78 -3.99
C ASN A 152 -2.85 -12.83 -2.57
N LEU A 153 -2.95 -11.73 -1.82
CA LEU A 153 -2.37 -11.63 -0.48
C LEU A 153 -2.98 -12.57 0.55
N GLU A 154 -4.27 -12.89 0.39
CA GLU A 154 -5.01 -13.72 1.35
C GLU A 154 -4.88 -15.21 1.03
N THR A 155 -5.08 -15.59 -0.24
CA THR A 155 -5.03 -17.01 -0.66
C THR A 155 -3.63 -17.49 -1.01
N LYS A 156 -2.68 -16.56 -1.18
CA LYS A 156 -1.32 -16.83 -1.69
C LYS A 156 -1.28 -17.41 -3.12
N GLU A 157 -2.41 -17.39 -3.83
CA GLU A 157 -2.50 -17.82 -5.23
C GLU A 157 -1.66 -16.90 -6.12
N VAL A 158 -0.69 -17.45 -6.84
CA VAL A 158 0.08 -16.72 -7.85
C VAL A 158 -0.75 -16.62 -9.13
N LEU A 159 -0.99 -15.39 -9.57
CA LEU A 159 -1.83 -15.05 -10.72
C LEU A 159 -1.00 -14.82 -11.98
N TYR A 160 0.23 -14.37 -11.78
CA TYR A 160 1.23 -14.17 -12.82
C TYR A 160 2.62 -14.24 -12.19
N SER A 161 3.55 -14.82 -12.94
CA SER A 161 4.98 -14.77 -12.67
C SER A 161 5.66 -14.68 -14.03
N GLY A 162 6.52 -13.68 -14.22
CA GLY A 162 7.20 -13.45 -15.49
C GLY A 162 8.57 -12.84 -15.28
N TYR A 163 9.50 -13.16 -16.17
CA TYR A 163 10.86 -12.62 -16.12
C TYR A 163 10.84 -11.09 -16.16
N LEU A 164 11.57 -10.48 -15.23
CA LEU A 164 11.69 -9.03 -15.10
C LEU A 164 13.04 -8.55 -15.63
N GLY A 165 14.13 -9.21 -15.24
CA GLY A 165 15.48 -8.80 -15.64
C GLY A 165 16.55 -9.37 -14.71
N LYS A 166 17.78 -8.91 -14.92
CA LYS A 166 18.94 -9.26 -14.10
C LYS A 166 19.50 -8.02 -13.41
N LEU A 167 19.77 -8.11 -12.11
CA LEU A 167 20.39 -7.03 -11.34
C LEU A 167 21.32 -7.63 -10.28
N ASN A 168 22.57 -7.21 -10.25
CA ASN A 168 23.50 -7.66 -9.20
C ASN A 168 23.10 -7.02 -7.87
N LYS A 169 22.64 -7.82 -6.91
CA LYS A 169 22.19 -7.34 -5.61
C LYS A 169 22.39 -8.38 -4.52
N ASN A 170 22.81 -7.90 -3.34
CA ASN A 170 22.76 -8.68 -2.12
C ASN A 170 21.30 -8.81 -1.64
N GLY A 171 20.64 -9.92 -2.00
CA GLY A 171 19.31 -10.26 -1.52
C GLY A 171 18.42 -10.85 -2.62
N ARG A 172 17.31 -11.48 -2.19
CA ARG A 172 16.37 -12.16 -3.10
C ARG A 172 15.20 -11.30 -3.56
N MET A 173 15.10 -10.06 -3.10
CA MET A 173 13.96 -9.18 -3.41
C MET A 173 14.45 -7.84 -3.94
N LEU A 174 13.81 -7.35 -4.99
CA LEU A 174 13.99 -5.98 -5.44
C LEU A 174 13.11 -5.03 -4.63
N GLY A 175 13.59 -3.81 -4.43
CA GLY A 175 12.78 -2.68 -4.04
C GLY A 175 11.89 -2.21 -5.20
N LEU A 176 10.95 -1.31 -4.89
CA LEU A 176 9.99 -0.82 -5.88
C LEU A 176 10.69 -0.10 -7.06
N SER A 177 11.62 0.80 -6.74
CA SER A 177 12.38 1.54 -7.76
C SER A 177 13.24 0.61 -8.61
N GLU A 178 13.96 -0.34 -8.00
CA GLU A 178 14.79 -1.31 -8.74
C GLU A 178 13.96 -2.18 -9.69
N ALA A 179 12.79 -2.64 -9.25
CA ALA A 179 11.90 -3.41 -10.10
C ALA A 179 11.29 -2.57 -11.22
N HIS A 180 11.01 -1.30 -10.95
CA HIS A 180 10.50 -0.36 -11.94
C HIS A 180 11.54 -0.03 -13.00
N GLU A 181 12.79 0.23 -12.63
CA GLU A 181 13.92 0.47 -13.54
C GLU A 181 14.13 -0.68 -14.53
N LEU A 182 13.86 -1.93 -14.12
CA LEU A 182 13.93 -3.09 -15.01
C LEU A 182 12.70 -3.24 -15.93
N ALA A 183 11.57 -2.63 -15.59
CA ALA A 183 10.31 -2.80 -16.32
C ALA A 183 9.97 -1.63 -17.25
N CYS A 184 10.47 -0.43 -16.95
CA CYS A 184 10.03 0.81 -17.58
C CYS A 184 11.19 1.80 -17.75
N ASP A 185 11.40 2.25 -18.98
CA ASP A 185 12.44 3.24 -19.33
C ASP A 185 11.99 4.69 -19.13
N ILE A 186 10.74 4.92 -18.70
CA ILE A 186 10.19 6.27 -18.52
C ILE A 186 10.65 6.82 -17.16
N ASN A 187 11.34 7.96 -17.19
CA ASN A 187 11.62 8.72 -15.98
C ASN A 187 10.33 9.38 -15.46
N HIS A 188 9.79 8.88 -14.35
CA HIS A 188 8.60 9.44 -13.71
C HIS A 188 8.87 10.71 -12.88
N ASN A 189 10.07 11.32 -12.96
CA ASN A 189 10.47 12.52 -12.23
C ASN A 189 10.15 12.46 -10.73
N ILE A 190 10.47 11.32 -10.11
CA ILE A 190 10.23 11.08 -8.69
C ILE A 190 11.39 11.71 -7.91
N THR A 191 11.10 12.79 -7.19
CA THR A 191 12.11 13.58 -6.47
C THR A 191 12.39 13.06 -5.06
N HIS A 192 11.50 12.28 -4.47
CA HIS A 192 11.63 11.81 -3.08
C HIS A 192 11.24 10.33 -2.92
N CYS A 193 12.22 9.49 -2.53
CA CYS A 193 11.93 8.24 -1.84
C CYS A 193 11.26 8.58 -0.49
N HIS A 194 10.19 7.88 -0.11
CA HIS A 194 9.31 8.14 1.06
C HIS A 194 8.10 9.06 0.83
N ASP A 195 7.69 9.28 -0.42
CA ASP A 195 6.36 9.84 -0.73
C ASP A 195 5.43 8.71 -1.21
N PRO A 196 4.35 8.37 -0.48
CA PRO A 196 3.46 7.27 -0.88
C PRO A 196 2.83 7.50 -2.26
N VAL A 197 2.75 8.75 -2.72
CA VAL A 197 2.29 9.09 -4.07
C VAL A 197 3.24 8.52 -5.13
N ALA A 198 4.54 8.69 -4.95
CA ALA A 198 5.55 8.13 -5.84
C ALA A 198 5.47 6.60 -5.87
N ASP A 199 5.33 5.97 -4.71
CA ASP A 199 5.22 4.52 -4.61
C ASP A 199 3.95 4.00 -5.31
N VAL A 200 2.83 4.72 -5.22
CA VAL A 200 1.62 4.40 -5.98
C VAL A 200 1.80 4.58 -7.48
N ILE A 201 2.54 5.60 -7.94
CA ILE A 201 2.86 5.80 -9.36
C ILE A 201 3.66 4.62 -9.89
N LEU A 202 4.73 4.25 -9.21
CA LEU A 202 5.60 3.14 -9.60
C LEU A 202 4.85 1.80 -9.57
N THR A 203 4.06 1.57 -8.51
CA THR A 203 3.22 0.36 -8.39
C THR A 203 2.20 0.29 -9.52
N LYS A 204 1.55 1.41 -9.88
CA LYS A 204 0.60 1.48 -10.99
C LYS A 204 1.29 1.19 -12.33
N CYS A 205 2.50 1.72 -12.53
CA CYS A 205 3.30 1.44 -13.73
C CYS A 205 3.61 -0.06 -13.87
N LEU A 206 4.13 -0.68 -12.79
CA LEU A 206 4.39 -2.12 -12.76
C LEU A 206 3.13 -2.96 -12.96
N PHE A 207 2.01 -2.56 -12.35
CA PHE A 207 0.74 -3.24 -12.57
C PHE A 207 0.31 -3.19 -14.04
N ASN A 208 0.42 -2.02 -14.68
CA ASN A 208 0.10 -1.88 -16.10
C ASN A 208 1.03 -2.75 -16.97
N TYR A 209 2.33 -2.79 -16.67
CA TYR A 209 3.28 -3.71 -17.31
C TYR A 209 2.80 -5.16 -17.22
N ILE A 210 2.43 -5.64 -16.03
CA ILE A 210 1.89 -6.99 -15.82
C ILE A 210 0.60 -7.22 -16.65
N VAL A 211 -0.32 -6.26 -16.66
CA VAL A 211 -1.59 -6.35 -17.41
C VAL A 211 -1.34 -6.52 -18.91
N THR A 212 -0.34 -5.83 -19.47
CA THR A 212 0.04 -6.02 -20.88
C THR A 212 0.51 -7.44 -21.18
N LYS A 213 1.19 -8.10 -20.24
CA LYS A 213 1.71 -9.48 -20.38
C LYS A 213 0.63 -10.55 -20.17
N ILE A 214 -0.27 -10.37 -19.20
CA ILE A 214 -1.33 -11.34 -18.86
C ILE A 214 -2.44 -11.40 -19.94
N LYS A 215 -2.59 -10.33 -20.74
CA LYS A 215 -3.75 -10.01 -21.58
C LYS A 215 -5.01 -9.69 -20.75
N PRO A 216 -5.76 -8.61 -21.06
CA PRO A 216 -6.91 -8.14 -20.26
C PRO A 216 -7.96 -9.21 -19.93
N ILE A 217 -8.19 -10.17 -20.84
CA ILE A 217 -9.19 -11.22 -20.68
C ILE A 217 -8.93 -12.14 -19.49
N LYS A 218 -7.66 -12.43 -19.17
CA LYS A 218 -7.31 -13.28 -18.01
C LYS A 218 -7.58 -12.52 -16.71
N LEU A 219 -7.26 -11.23 -16.66
CA LEU A 219 -7.55 -10.37 -15.52
C LEU A 219 -9.07 -10.25 -15.28
N TYR A 220 -9.86 -10.10 -16.35
CA TYR A 220 -11.33 -10.09 -16.27
C TYR A 220 -11.89 -11.40 -15.70
N LYS A 221 -11.42 -12.55 -16.19
CA LYS A 221 -11.84 -13.87 -15.67
C LYS A 221 -11.53 -14.02 -14.18
N LEU A 222 -10.37 -13.51 -13.77
CA LEU A 222 -9.95 -13.49 -12.37
C LEU A 222 -10.85 -12.62 -11.49
N ALA A 223 -11.17 -11.39 -11.92
CA ALA A 223 -12.12 -10.53 -11.21
C ALA A 223 -13.50 -11.21 -11.08
N LYS A 224 -13.97 -11.88 -12.14
CA LYS A 224 -15.24 -12.64 -12.12
C LYS A 224 -15.20 -13.82 -11.15
N LYS A 225 -14.08 -14.54 -11.05
CA LYS A 225 -13.86 -15.61 -10.07
C LYS A 225 -13.99 -15.07 -8.64
N TYR A 226 -13.31 -13.97 -8.32
CA TYR A 226 -13.39 -13.37 -6.99
C TYR A 226 -14.78 -12.88 -6.65
N LYS A 227 -15.48 -12.23 -7.59
CA LYS A 227 -16.86 -11.78 -7.39
C LYS A 227 -17.82 -12.94 -7.06
N ARG A 228 -17.69 -14.08 -7.75
CA ARG A 228 -18.49 -15.28 -7.44
C ARG A 228 -18.24 -15.80 -6.03
N ASN A 229 -16.97 -15.92 -5.65
CA ASN A 229 -16.58 -16.39 -4.32
C ASN A 229 -17.03 -15.43 -3.20
N PHE A 230 -16.97 -14.12 -3.46
CA PHE A 230 -17.43 -13.09 -2.54
C PHE A 230 -18.93 -13.19 -2.27
N LYS A 231 -19.74 -13.32 -3.33
CA LYS A 231 -21.20 -13.51 -3.19
C LYS A 231 -21.56 -14.81 -2.47
N GLY A 232 -20.84 -15.91 -2.76
CA GLY A 232 -21.04 -17.18 -2.06
C GLY A 232 -20.79 -17.09 -0.55
N LYS A 233 -19.79 -16.30 -0.11
CA LYS A 233 -19.52 -16.07 1.31
C LYS A 233 -20.62 -15.24 2.00
N ILE A 234 -21.19 -14.25 1.33
CA ILE A 234 -22.29 -13.46 1.89
C ILE A 234 -23.52 -14.34 2.09
N ASN A 235 -23.87 -15.16 1.11
CA ASN A 235 -25.07 -16.00 1.15
C ASN A 235 -24.99 -17.15 2.17
N ASN A 236 -23.79 -17.59 2.58
CA ASN A 236 -23.61 -18.64 3.59
C ASN A 236 -23.55 -18.12 5.03
N ASN A 237 -23.57 -16.79 5.23
CA ASN A 237 -23.54 -16.14 6.55
C ASN A 237 -24.92 -15.60 6.99
N TYR A 238 -25.98 -15.98 6.26
CA TYR A 238 -27.40 -15.76 6.59
C TYR A 238 -28.11 -17.13 6.58
#